data_AF-A0A2G5BAN8-F1
#
_entry.id   AF-A0A2G5BAN8-F1
#
_cell.length_a   1.000
_cell.length_b   1.000
_cell.length_c   1.000
_cell.angle_alpha   90.00
_cell.angle_beta   90.00
_cell.angle_gamma   90.00
#
_symmetry.space_group_name_H-M   'P 1'
#
loop_
_entity.id
_entity.type
_entity.pdbx_description
1 polymer ?
#
loop_
_entity_poly.entity_id
_entity_poly.type
_entity_poly.pdbx_seq_one_letter_code
_entity_poly.pdbx_strand_id
1 'polypeptide(L)'
;MSGSETEDWECPLCLEELDVDDRGFFPCECGYQICRFCHNRLSEDYGGRCPACRRLYSEQTPRWKPISPAQVARIKHEKKAKEREKREIESNSRRHLANVRVVQKNLVYVIGLPASLATEEILRSHDYFGQFGRINKIVINRRQNGSSAHHPTVGVYVTYAVKDDATRAINAVDGSMLESRVLRATFGTTKYCSYYLRNIPCQNPGCMYLHEPGEEADSFTKEDLAAK
;
A
#
# COMPACT_ATOMS: atom_id res chain seq x y z
N MET A 1 -27.45 -8.75 -21.40
CA MET A 1 -28.77 -8.97 -20.77
C MET A 1 -28.68 -10.23 -19.94
N SER A 2 -28.35 -10.08 -18.65
CA SER A 2 -28.48 -11.09 -17.60
C SER A 2 -28.22 -10.34 -16.30
N GLY A 3 -29.20 -9.53 -15.88
CA GLY A 3 -29.20 -8.95 -14.55
C GLY A 3 -29.26 -10.09 -13.56
N SER A 4 -28.15 -10.35 -12.88
CA SER A 4 -28.16 -11.18 -11.68
C SER A 4 -29.14 -10.53 -10.72
N GLU A 5 -30.23 -11.22 -10.41
CA GLU A 5 -31.11 -10.91 -9.29
C GLU A 5 -30.31 -11.10 -7.99
N THR A 6 -29.39 -10.19 -7.71
CA THR A 6 -28.91 -9.97 -6.35
C THR A 6 -30.14 -9.48 -5.61
N GLU A 7 -30.75 -10.35 -4.80
CA GLU A 7 -31.63 -9.89 -3.73
C GLU A 7 -30.80 -8.86 -2.94
N ASP A 8 -31.03 -7.57 -3.18
CA ASP A 8 -30.24 -6.49 -2.59
C ASP A 8 -30.58 -6.44 -1.10
N TRP A 9 -29.82 -7.22 -0.32
CA TRP A 9 -29.83 -7.23 1.13
C TRP A 9 -29.11 -5.99 1.65
N GLU A 10 -29.45 -4.80 1.14
CA GLU A 10 -28.86 -3.53 1.52
C GLU A 10 -29.88 -2.69 2.28
N CYS A 11 -29.44 -2.03 3.35
CA CYS A 11 -30.29 -1.11 4.06
C CYS A 11 -30.54 0.13 3.20
N PRO A 12 -31.80 0.51 2.90
CA PRO A 12 -32.09 1.66 2.04
C PRO A 12 -31.74 3.02 2.65
N LEU A 13 -31.32 3.07 3.91
CA LEU A 13 -30.97 4.30 4.63
C LEU A 13 -29.46 4.54 4.71
N CYS A 14 -28.68 3.50 5.01
CA CYS A 14 -27.22 3.61 5.10
C CYS A 14 -26.48 3.01 3.91
N LEU A 15 -27.17 2.31 3.00
CA LEU A 15 -26.59 1.61 1.86
C LEU A 15 -25.53 0.57 2.25
N GLU A 16 -25.63 0.02 3.48
CA GLU A 16 -24.77 -1.05 3.96
C GLU A 16 -25.48 -2.41 3.86
N GLU A 17 -24.70 -3.48 3.68
CA GLU A 17 -25.20 -4.86 3.61
C GLU A 17 -25.82 -5.28 4.96
N LEU A 18 -27.06 -5.78 4.93
CA LEU A 18 -27.78 -6.32 6.07
C LEU A 18 -27.11 -7.60 6.56
N ASP A 19 -26.76 -7.59 7.84
CA ASP A 19 -26.33 -8.78 8.56
C ASP A 19 -27.39 -9.89 8.47
N VAL A 20 -26.93 -11.14 8.63
CA VAL A 20 -27.80 -12.33 8.54
C VAL A 20 -29.04 -12.18 9.43
N ASP A 21 -28.89 -11.61 10.63
CA ASP A 21 -30.00 -11.44 11.57
C ASP A 21 -30.94 -10.29 11.17
N ASP A 22 -30.46 -9.30 10.43
CA ASP A 22 -31.23 -8.14 9.97
C ASP A 22 -32.00 -8.42 8.67
N ARG A 23 -31.61 -9.44 7.90
CA ARG A 23 -32.33 -9.90 6.71
C ARG A 23 -33.74 -10.43 7.03
N GLY A 24 -33.96 -10.88 8.26
CA GLY A 24 -35.28 -11.27 8.76
C GLY A 24 -36.04 -10.15 9.49
N PHE A 25 -35.44 -8.97 9.68
CA PHE A 25 -35.94 -7.93 10.57
C PHE A 25 -36.80 -6.89 9.82
N PHE A 26 -38.07 -6.77 10.22
CA PHE A 26 -39.01 -5.78 9.68
C PHE A 26 -39.58 -4.96 10.85
N PRO A 27 -38.98 -3.80 11.17
CA PRO A 27 -39.41 -3.01 12.33
C PRO A 27 -40.78 -2.37 12.15
N CYS A 28 -41.27 -2.25 10.91
CA CYS A 28 -42.59 -1.73 10.59
C CYS A 28 -43.47 -2.78 9.92
N GLU A 29 -44.75 -2.82 10.31
CA GLU A 29 -45.76 -3.71 9.73
C GLU A 29 -46.04 -3.44 8.25
N CYS A 30 -45.70 -2.24 7.74
CA CYS A 30 -45.80 -1.92 6.32
C CYS A 30 -44.82 -2.72 5.44
N GLY A 31 -43.90 -3.47 6.05
CA GLY A 31 -42.92 -4.30 5.36
C GLY A 31 -41.65 -3.56 4.94
N TYR A 32 -41.48 -2.30 5.34
CA TYR A 32 -40.25 -1.55 5.08
C TYR A 32 -39.09 -2.07 5.94
N GLN A 33 -38.09 -2.65 5.29
CA GLN A 33 -36.91 -3.25 5.90
C GLN A 33 -35.76 -2.24 6.00
N ILE A 34 -35.12 -2.19 7.17
CA ILE A 34 -33.92 -1.39 7.46
C ILE A 34 -33.04 -2.17 8.43
N CYS A 35 -31.74 -1.87 8.48
CA CYS A 35 -30.85 -2.50 9.47
C CYS A 35 -31.18 -2.05 10.90
N ARG A 36 -30.72 -2.82 11.89
CA ARG A 36 -30.99 -2.54 13.31
C ARG A 36 -30.39 -1.21 13.77
N PHE A 37 -29.21 -0.86 13.25
CA PHE A 37 -28.57 0.42 13.55
C PHE A 37 -29.43 1.60 13.08
N CYS A 38 -29.96 1.55 11.85
CA CYS A 38 -30.83 2.60 11.35
C CYS A 38 -32.15 2.67 12.10
N HIS A 39 -32.73 1.53 12.47
CA HIS A 39 -33.94 1.50 13.30
C HIS A 39 -33.72 2.18 14.66
N ASN A 40 -32.62 1.84 15.34
CA ASN A 40 -32.29 2.42 16.65
C ASN A 40 -32.08 3.93 16.52
N ARG A 41 -31.29 4.36 15.53
CA ARG A 41 -31.06 5.79 15.26
C ARG A 41 -32.34 6.55 14.95
N LEU A 42 -33.23 5.98 14.12
CA LEU A 42 -34.53 6.60 13.84
C LEU A 42 -35.40 6.70 15.09
N SER A 43 -35.33 5.70 15.97
CA SER A 43 -36.08 5.64 17.23
C SER A 43 -35.61 6.67 18.25
N GLU A 44 -34.29 6.86 18.38
CA GLU A 44 -33.68 7.77 19.35
C GLU A 44 -33.63 9.22 18.85
N ASP A 45 -33.17 9.44 17.61
CA ASP A 45 -32.82 10.79 17.13
C ASP A 45 -33.90 11.43 16.23
N TYR A 46 -34.75 10.62 15.59
CA TYR A 46 -35.67 11.08 14.53
C TYR A 46 -37.14 10.81 14.84
N GLY A 47 -37.48 10.74 16.13
CA GLY A 47 -38.86 10.64 16.61
C GLY A 47 -39.55 9.30 16.31
N GLY A 48 -38.78 8.27 15.98
CA GLY A 48 -39.23 6.87 15.89
C GLY A 48 -40.30 6.60 14.86
N ARG A 49 -40.25 7.26 13.70
CA ARG A 49 -41.21 7.04 12.61
C ARG A 49 -40.60 6.24 11.46
N CYS A 50 -41.41 5.36 10.87
CA CYS A 50 -41.03 4.63 9.67
C CYS A 50 -40.84 5.58 8.47
N PRO A 51 -39.73 5.53 7.73
CA PRO A 51 -39.50 6.39 6.57
C PRO A 51 -40.52 6.20 5.44
N ALA A 52 -41.06 4.99 5.28
CA ALA A 52 -42.02 4.68 4.23
C ALA A 52 -43.46 5.13 4.57
N CYS A 53 -43.97 4.74 5.74
CA CYS A 53 -45.39 4.94 6.09
C CYS A 53 -45.63 5.96 7.21
N ARG A 54 -44.56 6.52 7.81
CA ARG A 54 -44.57 7.52 8.89
C ARG A 54 -45.21 7.10 10.22
N ARG A 55 -45.63 5.83 10.35
CA ARG A 55 -46.15 5.26 11.60
C ARG A 55 -45.04 5.15 12.65
N LEU A 56 -45.39 5.35 13.93
CA LEU A 56 -44.46 5.23 15.05
C LEU A 56 -44.07 3.78 15.29
N TYR A 57 -42.78 3.51 15.48
CA TYR A 57 -42.26 2.18 15.79
C TYR A 57 -42.72 1.70 17.18
N SER A 58 -42.90 2.61 18.15
CA SER A 58 -43.38 2.29 19.50
C SER A 58 -44.80 1.68 19.54
N GLU A 59 -45.61 1.96 18.53
CA GLU A 59 -46.98 1.44 18.39
C GLU A 59 -47.03 0.11 17.62
N GLN A 60 -45.87 -0.45 17.27
CA GLN A 60 -45.76 -1.61 16.39
C GLN A 60 -44.90 -2.70 17.02
N THR A 61 -45.22 -3.94 16.67
CA THR A 61 -44.36 -5.08 17.03
C THR A 61 -43.47 -5.43 15.85
N PRO A 62 -42.12 -5.42 16.03
CA PRO A 62 -41.22 -5.83 14.96
C PRO A 62 -41.52 -7.25 14.50
N ARG A 63 -41.66 -7.43 13.18
CA ARG A 63 -41.89 -8.74 12.58
C ARG A 63 -40.57 -9.37 12.20
N TRP A 64 -40.44 -10.65 12.54
CA TRP A 64 -39.30 -11.47 12.16
C TRP A 64 -39.73 -12.51 11.13
N LYS A 65 -39.08 -12.50 9.98
CA LYS A 65 -39.17 -13.61 9.03
C LYS A 65 -38.01 -14.57 9.29
N PRO A 66 -38.28 -15.79 9.80
CA PRO A 66 -37.22 -16.75 10.05
C PRO A 66 -36.52 -17.10 8.73
N ILE A 67 -35.21 -16.96 8.72
CA ILE A 67 -34.38 -17.39 7.61
C ILE A 67 -34.17 -18.89 7.76
N SER A 68 -34.38 -19.64 6.68
CA SER A 68 -34.23 -21.10 6.75
C SER A 68 -32.77 -21.47 7.10
N PRO A 69 -32.54 -22.57 7.85
CA PRO A 69 -31.19 -23.04 8.15
C PRO A 69 -30.34 -23.26 6.88
N ALA A 70 -30.97 -23.72 5.79
CA ALA A 70 -30.33 -23.88 4.49
C ALA A 70 -29.85 -22.55 3.90
N GLN A 71 -30.64 -21.49 4.03
CA GLN A 71 -30.31 -20.16 3.53
C GLN A 71 -29.23 -19.47 4.39
N VAL A 72 -29.26 -19.65 5.72
CA VAL A 72 -28.17 -19.22 6.61
C VAL A 72 -26.86 -19.94 6.26
N ALA A 73 -26.91 -21.26 6.03
CA ALA A 73 -25.74 -22.03 5.63
C ALA A 73 -25.15 -21.55 4.29
N ARG A 74 -26.01 -21.26 3.31
CA ARG A 74 -25.61 -20.69 2.02
C ARG A 74 -24.89 -19.36 2.18
N ILE A 75 -25.46 -18.41 2.93
CA ILE A 75 -24.87 -17.08 3.16
C ILE A 75 -23.52 -17.20 3.87
N LYS A 76 -23.40 -18.05 4.90
CA LYS A 76 -22.13 -18.29 5.59
C LYS A 76 -21.07 -18.89 4.65
N HIS A 77 -21.48 -19.82 3.78
CA HIS A 77 -20.58 -20.43 2.80
C HIS A 77 -20.11 -19.41 1.76
N GLU A 78 -21.02 -18.59 1.21
CA GLU A 78 -20.70 -17.51 0.27
C GLU A 78 -19.75 -16.47 0.88
N LYS A 79 -20.02 -16.01 2.11
CA LYS A 79 -19.15 -15.06 2.81
C LYS A 79 -17.74 -15.62 3.01
N LYS A 80 -17.63 -16.90 3.42
CA LYS A 80 -16.36 -17.60 3.59
C LYS A 80 -15.63 -17.80 2.26
N ALA A 81 -16.35 -18.11 1.18
CA ALA A 81 -15.78 -18.26 -0.16
C ALA A 81 -15.22 -16.92 -0.67
N LYS A 82 -15.98 -15.83 -0.54
CA LYS A 82 -15.56 -14.47 -0.91
C LYS A 82 -14.35 -14.00 -0.11
N GLU A 83 -14.29 -14.30 1.18
CA GLU A 83 -13.12 -14.00 2.02
C GLU A 83 -11.88 -14.79 1.59
N ARG A 84 -12.06 -16.09 1.28
CA ARG A 84 -10.98 -16.94 0.75
C ARG A 84 -10.46 -16.43 -0.58
N GLU A 85 -11.35 -16.07 -1.50
CA GLU A 85 -11.01 -15.51 -2.81
C GLU A 85 -10.25 -14.19 -2.66
N LYS A 86 -10.74 -13.27 -1.82
CA LYS A 86 -10.05 -12.01 -1.52
C LYS A 86 -8.63 -12.25 -0.99
N ARG A 87 -8.47 -13.23 -0.09
CA ARG A 87 -7.16 -13.60 0.46
C ARG A 87 -6.23 -14.22 -0.59
N GLU A 88 -6.77 -15.00 -1.53
CA GLU A 88 -6.01 -15.57 -2.64
C GLU A 88 -5.57 -14.50 -3.65
N ILE A 89 -6.44 -13.54 -3.97
CA ILE A 89 -6.12 -12.38 -4.81
C ILE A 89 -5.00 -11.55 -4.17
N GLU A 90 -5.12 -11.22 -2.87
CA GLU A 90 -4.10 -10.44 -2.17
C GLU A 90 -2.76 -11.20 -2.12
N SER A 91 -2.80 -12.49 -1.81
CA SER A 91 -1.61 -13.36 -1.82
C SER A 91 -0.93 -13.38 -3.19
N ASN A 92 -1.71 -13.52 -4.26
CA ASN A 92 -1.19 -13.50 -5.63
C ASN A 92 -0.63 -12.13 -6.02
N SER A 93 -1.31 -11.04 -5.69
CA SER A 93 -0.83 -9.67 -5.90
C SER A 93 0.54 -9.45 -5.23
N ARG A 94 0.68 -9.86 -3.96
CA ARG A 94 1.95 -9.75 -3.22
C ARG A 94 3.07 -10.62 -3.78
N ARG A 95 2.75 -11.78 -4.36
CA ARG A 95 3.76 -12.61 -5.07
C ARG A 95 4.36 -11.88 -6.26
N HIS A 96 3.56 -11.10 -7.00
CA HIS A 96 4.06 -10.30 -8.12
C HIS A 96 5.07 -9.23 -7.66
N LEU A 97 4.90 -8.68 -6.46
CA LEU A 97 5.80 -7.66 -5.89
C LEU A 97 7.22 -8.16 -5.58
N ALA A 98 7.46 -9.48 -5.53
CA ALA A 98 8.77 -10.04 -5.19
C ALA A 98 9.89 -9.64 -6.16
N ASN A 99 9.55 -9.46 -7.44
CA ASN A 99 10.50 -9.06 -8.49
C ASN A 99 10.40 -7.59 -8.88
N VAL A 100 9.42 -6.86 -8.33
CA VAL A 100 9.25 -5.43 -8.57
C VAL A 100 10.33 -4.65 -7.83
N ARG A 101 10.93 -3.70 -8.54
CA ARG A 101 11.77 -2.65 -8.00
C ARG A 101 10.99 -1.35 -8.05
N VAL A 102 11.14 -0.55 -7.01
CA VAL A 102 10.47 0.74 -6.88
C VAL A 102 11.53 1.83 -6.73
N VAL A 103 11.44 2.86 -7.55
CA VAL A 103 12.29 4.05 -7.48
C VAL A 103 11.98 4.81 -6.19
N GLN A 104 13.03 5.30 -5.54
CA GLN A 104 12.91 6.07 -4.31
C GLN A 104 13.39 7.50 -4.58
N LYS A 105 12.45 8.45 -4.62
CA LYS A 105 12.70 9.86 -4.97
C LYS A 105 13.59 10.62 -3.97
N ASN A 106 13.89 10.05 -2.81
CA ASN A 106 14.84 10.59 -1.82
C ASN A 106 16.15 9.81 -1.74
N LEU A 107 16.33 8.76 -2.57
CA LEU A 107 17.50 7.90 -2.59
C LEU A 107 18.29 8.19 -3.86
N VAL A 108 19.57 8.55 -3.71
CA VAL A 108 20.50 8.73 -4.83
C VAL A 108 21.41 7.51 -4.89
N TYR A 109 21.55 6.91 -6.08
CA TYR A 109 22.53 5.89 -6.38
C TYR A 109 23.62 6.47 -7.26
N VAL A 110 24.87 6.42 -6.79
CA VAL A 110 26.04 6.96 -7.49
C VAL A 110 27.02 5.84 -7.79
N ILE A 111 27.53 5.82 -9.01
CA ILE A 111 28.59 4.90 -9.47
C ILE A 111 29.77 5.68 -10.03
N GLY A 112 30.95 5.04 -9.99
CA GLY A 112 32.19 5.65 -10.48
C GLY A 112 33.00 6.38 -9.40
N LEU A 113 32.52 6.39 -8.15
CA LEU A 113 33.24 7.03 -7.05
C LEU A 113 34.52 6.25 -6.70
N PRO A 114 35.69 6.92 -6.61
CA PRO A 114 36.93 6.28 -6.13
C PRO A 114 36.77 5.66 -4.74
N ALA A 115 37.26 4.44 -4.54
CA ALA A 115 37.14 3.76 -3.25
C ALA A 115 37.86 4.48 -2.10
N SER A 116 38.86 5.31 -2.41
CA SER A 116 39.59 6.18 -1.48
C SER A 116 38.72 7.27 -0.86
N LEU A 117 37.77 7.81 -1.62
CA LEU A 117 36.85 8.88 -1.19
C LEU A 117 35.54 8.34 -0.60
N ALA A 118 35.34 7.02 -0.67
CA ALA A 118 34.12 6.37 -0.22
C ALA A 118 34.12 6.08 1.29
N THR A 119 34.30 7.10 2.12
CA THR A 119 34.05 7.01 3.57
C THR A 119 32.79 7.80 3.92
N GLU A 120 32.07 7.36 4.95
CA GLU A 120 30.81 8.03 5.34
C GLU A 120 31.07 9.49 5.79
N GLU A 121 32.17 9.76 6.47
CA GLU A 121 32.58 11.11 6.92
C GLU A 121 32.81 12.05 5.74
N ILE A 122 33.59 11.63 4.74
CA ILE A 122 33.86 12.44 3.54
C ILE A 122 32.56 12.68 2.77
N LEU A 123 31.77 11.63 2.54
CA LEU A 123 30.54 11.74 1.77
C LEU A 123 29.49 12.61 2.45
N ARG A 124 29.45 12.63 3.79
CA ARG A 124 28.57 13.51 4.57
C ARG A 124 29.05 14.95 4.63
N SER A 125 30.29 15.23 4.29
CA SER A 125 30.84 16.57 4.38
C SER A 125 30.15 17.53 3.40
N HIS A 126 30.22 18.81 3.72
CA HIS A 126 29.70 19.88 2.86
C HIS A 126 30.50 20.01 1.54
N ASP A 127 31.67 19.39 1.43
CA ASP A 127 32.43 19.40 0.16
C ASP A 127 31.94 18.31 -0.81
N TYR A 128 31.13 17.36 -0.33
CA TYR A 128 30.58 16.25 -1.11
C TYR A 128 29.05 16.25 -1.06
N PHE A 129 28.40 15.15 -0.65
CA PHE A 129 26.94 15.02 -0.75
C PHE A 129 26.19 15.84 0.31
N GLY A 130 26.87 16.26 1.38
CA GLY A 130 26.28 17.08 2.44
C GLY A 130 25.85 18.46 1.97
N GLN A 131 26.44 18.99 0.89
CA GLN A 131 26.07 20.31 0.33
C GLN A 131 24.64 20.35 -0.19
N PHE A 132 24.10 19.22 -0.63
CA PHE A 132 22.78 19.19 -1.25
C PHE A 132 21.65 19.16 -0.22
N GLY A 133 21.92 18.70 1.01
CA GLY A 133 20.92 18.62 2.06
C GLY A 133 21.25 17.63 3.16
N ARG A 134 20.32 17.48 4.12
CA ARG A 134 20.51 16.60 5.28
C ARG A 134 20.45 15.13 4.86
N ILE A 135 21.55 14.41 5.08
CA ILE A 135 21.66 12.99 4.78
C ILE A 135 21.21 12.15 5.98
N ASN A 136 20.18 11.33 5.78
CA ASN A 136 19.72 10.38 6.79
C ASN A 136 20.63 9.15 6.87
N LYS A 137 21.03 8.60 5.72
CA LYS A 137 21.80 7.35 5.66
C LYS A 137 22.69 7.28 4.43
N ILE A 138 23.86 6.67 4.60
CA ILE A 138 24.78 6.32 3.50
C ILE A 138 25.00 4.80 3.53
N VAL A 139 24.94 4.16 2.37
CA VAL A 139 25.33 2.76 2.20
C VAL A 139 26.34 2.66 1.06
N ILE A 140 27.55 2.22 1.37
CA ILE A 140 28.62 2.05 0.39
C ILE A 140 28.68 0.58 -0.02
N ASN A 141 28.47 0.33 -1.31
CA ASN A 141 28.57 -0.98 -1.92
C ASN A 141 29.94 -1.15 -2.60
N ARG A 142 30.84 -1.87 -1.93
CA ARG A 142 32.21 -2.15 -2.41
C ARG A 142 32.31 -3.39 -3.31
N ARG A 143 31.20 -3.91 -3.83
CA ARG A 143 31.24 -5.07 -4.75
C ARG A 143 32.07 -4.70 -5.98
N GLN A 144 33.10 -5.50 -6.23
CA GLN A 144 34.15 -5.25 -7.21
C GLN A 144 33.61 -5.50 -8.62
N ASN A 145 33.01 -4.46 -9.22
CA ASN A 145 32.55 -4.51 -10.59
C ASN A 145 33.69 -4.11 -11.54
N GLY A 146 34.41 -5.12 -12.05
CA GLY A 146 34.95 -5.15 -13.42
C GLY A 146 35.73 -3.94 -13.95
N SER A 147 36.46 -3.20 -13.14
CA SER A 147 37.41 -2.18 -13.62
C SER A 147 38.76 -2.39 -12.95
N SER A 148 39.80 -2.35 -13.79
CA SER A 148 41.24 -2.52 -13.52
C SER A 148 41.63 -2.51 -12.03
N ALA A 149 42.30 -3.59 -11.60
CA ALA A 149 42.77 -3.83 -10.22
C ALA A 149 43.53 -2.67 -9.56
N HIS A 150 44.00 -1.70 -10.35
CA HIS A 150 44.76 -0.54 -9.90
C HIS A 150 43.91 0.64 -9.38
N HIS A 151 42.61 0.75 -9.71
CA HIS A 151 41.78 1.89 -9.26
C HIS A 151 40.31 1.51 -9.02
N PRO A 152 39.99 0.85 -7.89
CA PRO A 152 38.65 0.36 -7.61
C PRO A 152 37.63 1.50 -7.46
N THR A 153 36.49 1.38 -8.13
CA THR A 153 35.30 2.23 -7.91
C THR A 153 34.28 1.53 -7.05
N VAL A 154 33.43 2.29 -6.38
CA VAL A 154 32.31 1.76 -5.58
C VAL A 154 30.98 2.37 -6.03
N GLY A 155 29.90 1.68 -5.67
CA GLY A 155 28.55 2.24 -5.73
C GLY A 155 28.17 2.81 -4.36
N VAL A 156 27.51 3.96 -4.32
CA VAL A 156 27.07 4.61 -3.08
C VAL A 156 25.58 4.89 -3.16
N TYR A 157 24.86 4.60 -2.08
CA TYR A 157 23.48 4.99 -1.89
C TYR A 157 23.41 6.09 -0.82
N VAL A 158 22.89 7.25 -1.19
CA VAL A 158 22.71 8.41 -0.28
C VAL A 158 21.22 8.65 -0.11
N THR A 159 20.72 8.55 1.11
CA THR A 159 19.31 8.81 1.44
C THR A 159 19.17 10.19 2.07
N TYR A 160 18.49 11.10 1.38
CA TYR A 160 18.20 12.44 1.88
C TYR A 160 16.93 12.49 2.72
N ALA A 161 16.87 13.48 3.62
CA ALA A 161 15.66 13.79 4.38
C ALA A 161 14.53 14.34 3.50
N VAL A 162 14.89 15.07 2.43
CA VAL A 162 13.96 15.74 1.51
C VAL A 162 14.17 15.22 0.08
N LYS A 163 13.09 14.99 -0.66
CA LYS A 163 13.14 14.47 -2.05
C LYS A 163 13.81 15.46 -3.02
N ASP A 164 13.60 16.75 -2.83
CA ASP A 164 14.18 17.79 -3.69
C ASP A 164 15.71 17.86 -3.56
N ASP A 165 16.25 17.56 -2.38
CA ASP A 165 17.71 17.52 -2.14
C ASP A 165 18.35 16.40 -2.98
N ALA A 166 17.70 15.25 -3.07
CA ALA A 166 18.15 14.14 -3.92
C ALA A 166 18.14 14.51 -5.41
N THR A 167 17.11 15.23 -5.86
CA THR A 167 17.02 15.73 -7.23
C THR A 167 18.15 16.71 -7.55
N ARG A 168 18.44 17.66 -6.65
CA ARG A 168 19.57 18.60 -6.82
C ARG A 168 20.90 17.86 -6.84
N ALA A 169 21.09 16.88 -5.97
CA ALA A 169 22.30 16.05 -5.94
C ALA A 169 22.49 15.29 -7.26
N ILE A 170 21.45 14.65 -7.79
CA ILE A 170 21.52 13.94 -9.08
C ILE A 170 21.90 14.90 -10.21
N ASN A 171 21.20 16.03 -10.33
CA ASN A 171 21.44 16.99 -11.41
C ASN A 171 22.86 17.59 -11.39
N ALA A 172 23.46 17.73 -10.21
CA ALA A 172 24.82 18.25 -10.06
C ALA A 172 25.91 17.18 -10.25
N VAL A 173 25.64 15.93 -9.83
CA VAL A 173 26.65 14.85 -9.80
C VAL A 173 26.64 14.02 -11.08
N ASP A 174 25.48 13.79 -11.70
CA ASP A 174 25.40 12.98 -12.92
C ASP A 174 26.15 13.66 -14.07
N GLY A 175 27.12 12.95 -14.65
CA GLY A 175 27.98 13.49 -15.70
C GLY A 175 29.17 14.33 -15.22
N SER A 176 29.28 14.61 -13.92
CA SER A 176 30.41 15.37 -13.36
C SER A 176 31.71 14.56 -13.40
N MET A 177 32.86 15.25 -13.49
CA MET A 177 34.18 14.60 -13.46
C MET A 177 34.81 14.66 -12.06
N LEU A 178 35.28 13.52 -11.56
CA LEU A 178 36.05 13.37 -10.33
C LEU A 178 37.28 12.49 -10.60
N GLU A 179 38.49 13.00 -10.35
CA GLU A 179 39.75 12.29 -10.61
C GLU A 179 39.84 11.70 -12.03
N SER A 180 39.40 12.46 -13.05
CA SER A 180 39.33 12.03 -14.47
C SER A 180 38.30 10.91 -14.76
N ARG A 181 37.35 10.68 -13.86
CA ARG A 181 36.24 9.73 -14.05
C ARG A 181 34.92 10.45 -14.05
N VAL A 182 34.04 10.06 -14.97
CA VAL A 182 32.66 10.57 -14.99
C VAL A 182 31.86 9.80 -13.94
N LEU A 183 31.26 10.54 -13.00
CA LEU A 183 30.30 9.99 -12.06
C LEU A 183 28.94 9.85 -12.75
N ARG A 184 28.23 8.77 -12.44
CA ARG A 184 26.83 8.61 -12.83
C ARG A 184 25.97 8.56 -11.58
N ALA A 185 24.95 9.41 -11.53
CA ALA A 185 24.03 9.51 -10.42
C ALA A 185 22.59 9.39 -10.93
N THR A 186 21.80 8.51 -10.31
CA THR A 186 20.38 8.33 -10.62
C THR A 186 19.59 8.20 -9.33
N PHE A 187 18.26 8.21 -9.42
CA PHE A 187 17.46 7.72 -8.31
C PHE A 187 17.78 6.25 -8.03
N GLY A 188 17.88 5.91 -6.76
CA GLY A 188 18.05 4.55 -6.30
C GLY A 188 16.73 3.79 -6.36
N THR A 189 16.84 2.47 -6.46
CA THR A 189 15.69 1.58 -6.41
C THR A 189 15.75 0.74 -5.16
N THR A 190 14.59 0.42 -4.59
CA THR A 190 14.47 -0.56 -3.52
C THR A 190 13.58 -1.73 -3.94
N LYS A 191 13.57 -2.78 -3.11
CA LYS A 191 12.66 -3.91 -3.23
C LYS A 191 11.65 -3.86 -2.10
N TYR A 192 10.58 -4.61 -2.24
CA TYR A 192 9.69 -4.91 -1.13
C TYR A 192 10.37 -5.77 -0.07
N CYS A 193 10.08 -5.48 1.20
CA CYS A 193 10.60 -6.24 2.32
C CYS A 193 10.05 -7.67 2.30
N SER A 194 10.90 -8.67 2.55
CA SER A 194 10.46 -10.07 2.60
C SER A 194 9.42 -10.36 3.69
N TYR A 195 9.39 -9.58 4.77
CA TYR A 195 8.36 -9.65 5.81
C TYR A 195 7.04 -9.06 5.32
N TYR A 196 7.07 -7.91 4.65
CA TYR A 196 5.91 -7.33 3.99
C TYR A 196 5.29 -8.27 2.96
N LEU A 197 6.12 -8.91 2.13
CA LEU A 197 5.66 -9.87 1.12
C LEU A 197 4.96 -11.09 1.76
N ARG A 198 5.34 -11.46 2.98
CA ARG A 198 4.74 -12.57 3.75
C ARG A 198 3.58 -12.13 4.65
N ASN A 199 3.20 -10.86 4.61
CA ASN A 199 2.19 -10.27 5.50
C ASN A 199 2.55 -10.41 7.00
N ILE A 200 3.83 -10.27 7.33
CA ILE A 200 4.35 -10.30 8.70
C ILE A 200 4.95 -8.92 9.00
N PRO A 201 4.70 -8.34 10.19
CA PRO A 201 5.32 -7.07 10.58
C PRO A 201 6.84 -7.22 10.63
N CYS A 202 7.56 -6.29 10.00
CA CYS A 202 9.02 -6.30 10.05
C CYS A 202 9.49 -5.76 11.40
N GLN A 203 10.37 -6.52 12.06
CA GLN A 203 10.93 -6.15 13.36
C GLN A 203 12.13 -5.21 13.26
N ASN A 204 12.60 -4.88 12.05
CA ASN A 204 13.73 -3.99 11.84
C ASN A 204 13.25 -2.54 11.63
N PRO A 205 13.43 -1.63 12.62
CA PRO A 205 13.03 -0.23 12.49
C PRO A 205 13.82 0.53 11.42
N GLY A 206 15.02 0.04 11.07
CA GLY A 206 15.90 0.61 10.04
C GLY A 206 15.87 -0.15 8.71
N CYS A 207 14.80 -0.91 8.43
CA CYS A 207 14.65 -1.64 7.17
C CYS A 207 14.67 -0.69 5.97
N MET A 208 15.51 -1.01 4.98
CA MET A 208 15.67 -0.21 3.77
C MET A 208 14.72 -0.60 2.63
N TYR A 209 13.88 -1.61 2.88
CA TYR A 209 12.96 -2.16 1.91
C TYR A 209 11.55 -1.63 2.16
N LEU A 210 10.72 -1.63 1.12
CA LEU A 210 9.36 -1.10 1.22
C LEU A 210 8.45 -1.98 2.07
N HIS A 211 7.67 -1.32 2.91
CA HIS A 211 6.60 -1.91 3.72
C HIS A 211 5.20 -1.36 3.36
N GLU A 212 5.12 -0.64 2.25
CA GLU A 212 3.90 -0.04 1.71
C GLU A 212 3.88 -0.22 0.19
N PRO A 213 2.70 -0.20 -0.47
CA PRO A 213 2.61 -0.22 -1.92
C PRO A 213 3.38 0.96 -2.53
N GLY A 214 4.29 0.67 -3.47
CA GLY A 214 4.98 1.69 -4.25
C GLY A 214 4.05 2.35 -5.26
N GLU A 215 4.35 3.59 -5.64
CA GLU A 215 3.65 4.27 -6.74
C GLU A 215 3.88 3.50 -8.05
N GLU A 216 2.82 3.27 -8.83
CA GLU A 216 2.90 2.53 -10.10
C GLU A 216 3.86 3.20 -11.09
N ALA A 217 3.87 4.53 -11.16
CA ALA A 217 4.77 5.31 -12.01
C ALA A 217 6.26 5.13 -11.67
N ASP A 218 6.56 4.72 -10.45
CA ASP A 218 7.92 4.51 -9.93
C ASP A 218 8.28 3.01 -9.86
N SER A 219 7.38 2.11 -10.30
CA SER A 219 7.53 0.66 -10.15
C SER A 219 7.83 -0.02 -11.49
N PHE A 220 8.84 -0.91 -11.51
CA PHE A 220 9.20 -1.68 -12.69
C PHE A 220 9.78 -3.04 -12.34
N THR A 221 9.80 -3.94 -13.32
CA THR A 221 10.42 -5.26 -13.21
C THR A 221 11.90 -5.22 -13.60
N LYS A 222 12.62 -6.33 -13.39
CA LYS A 222 14.01 -6.43 -13.87
C LYS A 222 14.08 -6.45 -15.39
N GLU A 223 13.08 -7.04 -16.03
CA GLU A 223 12.95 -7.13 -17.48
C GLU A 223 12.80 -5.75 -18.11
N ASP A 224 12.00 -4.86 -17.50
CA ASP A 224 11.83 -3.47 -17.95
C ASP A 224 13.12 -2.65 -17.88
N LEU A 225 14.01 -2.97 -16.92
CA LEU A 225 15.31 -2.31 -16.79
C LEU A 225 16.31 -2.76 -17.86
N ALA A 226 16.19 -4.00 -18.34
CA ALA A 226 17.07 -4.56 -19.36
C ALA A 226 16.65 -4.14 -20.78
N ALA A 227 15.42 -3.64 -20.94
CA ALA A 227 14.86 -3.18 -22.21
C ALA A 227 15.11 -1.69 -22.50
N LYS A 228 15.83 -0.97 -21.62
CA LYS A 228 16.25 0.43 -21.78
C LYS A 228 17.77 0.53 -21.84
#